data_AF-A0A3D8Y7M0-F1
#
_entry.id   AF-A0A3D8Y7M0-F1
#
_cell.length_a   1.000
_cell.length_b   1.000
_cell.length_c   1.000
_cell.angle_alpha   90.00
_cell.angle_beta   90.00
_cell.angle_gamma   90.00
#
_symmetry.space_group_name_H-M   'P 1'
#
loop_
_entity.id
_entity.type
_entity.pdbx_description
1 polymer ?
#
loop_
_entity_poly.entity_id
_entity_poly.type
_entity_poly.pdbx_seq_one_letter_code
_entity_poly.pdbx_strand_id
1 'polypeptide(L)'
;MKFFTILFCLVSNILFAQNFVLPQGEYMDTTSVFHSDCAPPYAIYYYQVQAKYPVSSPALLTEARAFLKQNSNSIESSGYITFRFFIDCKGSMSRVQVLQTDENYKTTHFPKEYVNSLYLFVKTLDKWPTQLQIQNIKNINYIAFISFKIKNGQVDNIIP
;
A
#
# COMPACT_ATOMS: atom_id res chain seq x y z
N MET A 1 17.99 9.55 -52.45
CA MET A 1 18.15 9.99 -51.05
C MET A 1 16.98 9.41 -50.25
N LYS A 2 17.19 8.28 -49.55
CA LYS A 2 16.13 7.59 -48.79
C LYS A 2 16.14 8.15 -47.36
N PHE A 3 15.09 8.85 -46.95
CA PHE A 3 14.87 9.25 -45.57
C PHE A 3 14.40 8.03 -44.77
N PHE A 4 15.18 7.63 -43.77
CA PHE A 4 14.82 6.59 -42.81
C PHE A 4 14.22 7.30 -41.60
N THR A 5 12.89 7.32 -41.49
CA THR A 5 12.20 7.87 -40.33
C THR A 5 12.30 6.84 -39.21
N ILE A 6 13.17 7.08 -38.23
CA ILE A 6 13.25 6.27 -37.01
C ILE A 6 12.06 6.65 -36.13
N LEU A 7 11.09 5.74 -36.04
CA LEU A 7 9.97 5.80 -35.12
C LEU A 7 10.50 5.55 -33.70
N PHE A 8 10.59 6.63 -32.91
CA PHE A 8 10.96 6.56 -31.50
C PHE A 8 9.77 5.99 -30.72
N CYS A 9 9.75 4.67 -30.51
CA CYS A 9 8.82 4.04 -29.57
C CYS A 9 9.12 4.56 -28.16
N LEU A 10 8.33 5.52 -27.69
CA LEU A 10 8.21 5.85 -26.28
C LEU A 10 7.58 4.64 -25.57
N VAL A 11 8.43 3.69 -25.19
CA VAL A 11 8.07 2.68 -24.20
C VAL A 11 7.94 3.44 -22.89
N SER A 12 6.70 3.76 -22.53
CA SER A 12 6.37 4.22 -21.18
C SER A 12 6.91 3.16 -20.23
N ASN A 13 7.96 3.52 -19.49
CA ASN A 13 8.44 2.73 -18.38
C ASN A 13 7.30 2.67 -17.36
N ILE A 14 6.47 1.64 -17.45
CA ILE A 14 5.69 1.19 -16.32
C ILE A 14 6.75 0.77 -15.31
N LEU A 15 7.08 1.67 -14.39
CA LEU A 15 7.83 1.33 -13.19
C LEU A 15 6.95 0.34 -12.44
N PHE A 16 7.12 -0.95 -12.77
CA PHE A 16 6.60 -2.04 -11.97
C PHE A 16 7.06 -1.74 -10.55
N ALA A 17 6.13 -1.49 -9.63
CA ALA A 17 6.49 -1.47 -8.23
C ALA A 17 7.07 -2.85 -7.94
N GLN A 18 8.39 -2.90 -7.77
CA GLN A 18 9.09 -4.17 -7.62
C GLN A 18 8.84 -4.60 -6.19
N ASN A 19 7.97 -5.58 -6.02
CA ASN A 19 7.91 -6.32 -4.78
C ASN A 19 9.28 -6.99 -4.53
N PHE A 20 9.91 -6.69 -3.39
CA PHE A 20 11.18 -7.23 -2.96
C PHE A 20 10.96 -8.24 -1.83
N VAL A 21 11.33 -9.50 -2.10
CA VAL A 21 11.33 -10.56 -1.08
C VAL A 21 12.73 -10.64 -0.47
N LEU A 22 12.85 -10.30 0.81
CA LEU A 22 14.07 -10.39 1.61
C LEU A 22 13.89 -11.48 2.68
N PRO A 23 14.98 -12.02 3.28
CA PRO A 23 14.87 -12.97 4.38
C PRO A 23 14.02 -12.47 5.56
N GLN A 24 13.95 -11.14 5.74
CA GLN A 24 13.21 -10.48 6.82
C GLN A 24 11.74 -10.20 6.47
N GLY A 25 11.33 -10.35 5.19
CA GLY A 25 9.96 -10.10 4.76
C GLY A 25 9.83 -9.62 3.32
N GLU A 26 8.60 -9.31 2.94
CA GLU A 26 8.22 -8.84 1.60
C GLU A 26 7.90 -7.34 1.63
N TYR A 27 8.37 -6.57 0.65
CA TYR A 27 8.28 -5.11 0.65
C TYR A 27 7.90 -4.55 -0.72
N MET A 28 7.00 -3.56 -0.79
CA MET A 28 6.67 -2.82 -2.01
C MET A 28 7.52 -1.55 -2.17
N ASP A 29 8.06 -1.03 -1.08
CA ASP A 29 8.88 0.17 -1.06
C ASP A 29 9.85 0.11 0.12
N THR A 30 11.13 0.23 -0.17
CA THR A 30 12.23 0.26 0.80
C THR A 30 13.03 1.57 0.74
N THR A 31 12.74 2.43 -0.24
CA THR A 31 13.57 3.58 -0.60
C THR A 31 12.99 4.91 -0.16
N SER A 32 11.67 5.02 0.02
CA SER A 32 11.07 6.29 0.41
C SER A 32 11.50 6.70 1.82
N VAL A 33 11.84 7.99 1.94
CA VAL A 33 12.31 8.62 3.18
C VAL A 33 11.24 9.58 3.71
N PHE A 34 11.26 9.79 5.02
CA PHE A 34 10.40 10.77 5.68
C PHE A 34 10.79 12.18 5.26
N HIS A 35 9.80 13.09 5.25
CA HIS A 35 10.08 14.52 5.12
C HIS A 35 10.99 15.00 6.27
N SER A 36 11.93 15.90 5.98
CA SER A 36 12.94 16.38 6.94
C SER A 36 12.37 17.07 8.18
N ASP A 37 11.21 17.69 8.04
CA ASP A 37 10.47 18.35 9.13
C ASP A 37 9.82 17.39 10.13
N CYS A 38 9.77 16.10 9.81
CA CYS A 38 9.13 15.11 10.65
C CYS A 38 10.06 14.64 11.75
N ALA A 39 9.48 14.22 12.87
CA ALA A 39 10.24 13.58 13.94
C ALA A 39 10.97 12.32 13.42
N PRO A 40 12.02 11.85 14.10
CA PRO A 40 12.59 10.54 13.80
C PRO A 40 11.50 9.43 13.83
N PRO A 41 11.64 8.35 13.05
CA PRO A 41 10.68 7.26 13.08
C PRO A 41 10.73 6.51 14.40
N TYR A 42 9.60 6.48 15.10
CA TYR A 42 9.37 5.65 16.29
C TYR A 42 8.34 4.57 15.98
N ALA A 43 8.30 3.51 16.80
CA ALA A 43 7.28 2.46 16.71
C ALA A 43 5.93 2.93 17.31
N ILE A 44 5.40 4.03 16.78
CA ILE A 44 4.09 4.60 17.15
C ILE A 44 3.09 4.10 16.12
N TYR A 45 2.02 3.44 16.57
CA TYR A 45 0.94 2.97 15.73
C TYR A 45 -0.22 3.96 15.71
N TYR A 46 -0.98 3.97 14.60
CA TYR A 46 -2.11 4.88 14.40
C TYR A 46 -3.11 4.90 15.56
N TYR A 47 -3.38 3.76 16.20
CA TYR A 47 -4.32 3.66 17.32
C TYR A 47 -3.82 4.34 18.60
N GLN A 48 -2.50 4.52 18.76
CA GLN A 48 -1.93 5.23 19.90
C GLN A 48 -2.13 6.75 19.80
N VAL A 49 -2.39 7.25 18.58
CA VAL A 49 -2.46 8.68 18.26
C VAL A 49 -3.76 9.05 17.54
N GLN A 50 -4.76 8.15 17.60
CA GLN A 50 -6.09 8.33 17.02
C GLN A 50 -6.07 8.67 15.52
N ALA A 51 -5.05 8.18 14.80
CA ALA A 51 -4.78 8.50 13.40
C ALA A 51 -5.36 7.45 12.43
N LYS A 52 -6.55 6.92 12.76
CA LYS A 52 -7.24 5.98 11.87
C LYS A 52 -7.57 6.68 10.55
N TYR A 53 -7.48 5.96 9.43
CA TYR A 53 -7.93 6.50 8.14
C TYR A 53 -9.40 6.93 8.24
N PRO A 54 -9.77 8.15 7.78
CA PRO A 54 -11.06 8.75 8.12
C PRO A 54 -12.25 8.18 7.32
N VAL A 55 -12.01 7.25 6.39
CA VAL A 55 -13.05 6.62 5.56
C VAL A 55 -13.44 5.27 6.16
N SER A 56 -14.74 4.98 6.20
CA SER A 56 -15.26 3.73 6.75
C SER A 56 -14.89 2.51 5.88
N SER A 57 -14.79 1.33 6.49
CA SER A 57 -14.51 0.09 5.76
C SER A 57 -15.48 -0.17 4.59
N PRO A 58 -16.81 0.02 4.71
CA PRO A 58 -17.71 -0.19 3.57
C PRO A 58 -17.49 0.78 2.40
N ALA A 59 -17.17 2.05 2.70
CA ALA A 59 -16.88 3.04 1.67
C ALA A 59 -15.56 2.71 0.96
N LEU A 60 -14.50 2.42 1.72
CA LEU A 60 -13.22 1.97 1.17
C LEU A 60 -13.35 0.68 0.35
N LEU A 61 -14.17 -0.27 0.79
CA LEU A 61 -14.43 -1.51 0.05
C LEU A 61 -15.05 -1.22 -1.32
N THR A 62 -15.97 -0.26 -1.37
CA THR A 62 -16.62 0.19 -2.61
C THR A 62 -15.61 0.83 -3.55
N GLU A 63 -14.77 1.73 -3.03
CA GLU A 63 -13.69 2.40 -3.79
C GLU A 63 -12.65 1.38 -4.30
N ALA A 64 -12.20 0.45 -3.46
CA ALA A 64 -11.24 -0.59 -3.81
C ALA A 64 -11.79 -1.50 -4.92
N ARG A 65 -13.04 -1.97 -4.80
CA ARG A 65 -13.68 -2.80 -5.83
C ARG A 65 -13.83 -2.05 -7.16
N ALA A 66 -14.19 -0.76 -7.11
CA ALA A 66 -14.29 0.06 -8.31
C ALA A 66 -12.92 0.22 -8.99
N PHE A 67 -11.87 0.47 -8.21
CA PHE A 67 -10.50 0.57 -8.70
C PHE A 67 -10.02 -0.74 -9.34
N LEU A 68 -10.21 -1.88 -8.67
CA LEU A 68 -9.70 -3.18 -9.12
C LEU A 68 -10.40 -3.70 -10.38
N LYS A 69 -11.69 -3.37 -10.59
CA LYS A 69 -12.41 -3.73 -11.82
C LYS A 69 -11.73 -3.18 -13.08
N GLN A 70 -10.97 -2.10 -12.98
CA GLN A 70 -10.29 -1.46 -14.11
C GLN A 70 -8.80 -1.82 -14.18
N ASN A 71 -8.22 -2.34 -13.10
CA ASN A 71 -6.76 -2.37 -12.91
C ASN A 71 -6.22 -3.73 -12.43
N SER A 72 -7.04 -4.78 -12.36
CA SER A 72 -6.62 -6.09 -11.82
C SER A 72 -7.11 -7.25 -12.67
N ASN A 73 -6.26 -8.27 -12.77
CA ASN A 73 -6.61 -9.57 -13.32
C ASN A 73 -7.42 -10.38 -12.28
N SER A 74 -8.27 -11.28 -12.77
CA SER A 74 -8.99 -12.24 -11.94
C SER A 74 -8.05 -13.32 -11.41
N ILE A 75 -8.25 -13.74 -10.16
CA ILE A 75 -7.53 -14.85 -9.54
C ILE A 75 -8.53 -15.76 -8.83
N GLU A 76 -8.11 -16.98 -8.44
CA GLU A 76 -8.98 -17.93 -7.71
C GLU A 76 -8.56 -18.13 -6.25
N SER A 77 -7.62 -17.33 -5.75
CA SER A 77 -7.08 -17.45 -4.39
C SER A 77 -7.96 -16.75 -3.35
N SER A 78 -7.91 -17.25 -2.11
CA SER A 78 -8.55 -16.67 -0.93
C SER A 78 -7.54 -16.52 0.21
N GLY A 79 -7.75 -15.54 1.09
CA GLY A 79 -6.86 -15.26 2.22
C GLY A 79 -6.77 -13.77 2.52
N TYR A 80 -5.61 -13.31 2.97
CA TYR A 80 -5.38 -11.95 3.42
C TYR A 80 -4.13 -11.36 2.81
N ILE A 81 -4.22 -10.11 2.35
CA ILE A 81 -3.08 -9.29 1.92
C ILE A 81 -3.09 -8.02 2.77
N THR A 82 -2.04 -7.80 3.55
CA THR A 82 -1.91 -6.63 4.42
C THR A 82 -0.72 -5.80 4.02
N PHE A 83 -0.94 -4.52 3.77
CA PHE A 83 0.12 -3.54 3.59
C PHE A 83 0.32 -2.82 4.91
N ARG A 84 1.52 -2.93 5.50
CA ARG A 84 1.94 -2.17 6.67
C ARG A 84 2.95 -1.13 6.22
N PHE A 85 2.76 0.12 6.62
CA PHE A 85 3.58 1.23 6.14
C PHE A 85 3.66 2.32 7.19
N PHE A 86 4.58 3.25 6.98
CA PHE A 86 4.58 4.50 7.72
C PHE A 86 3.80 5.56 6.97
N ILE A 87 3.09 6.39 7.73
CA ILE A 87 2.61 7.70 7.31
C ILE A 87 3.48 8.75 7.97
N ASP A 88 4.02 9.64 7.15
CA ASP A 88 4.82 10.75 7.66
C ASP A 88 3.98 11.92 8.15
N CYS A 89 4.61 12.89 8.81
CA CYS A 89 3.93 14.07 9.34
C CYS A 89 3.26 14.97 8.28
N LYS A 90 3.51 14.74 6.98
CA LYS A 90 2.88 15.41 5.84
C LYS A 90 1.80 14.53 5.17
N GLY A 91 1.57 13.31 5.67
CA GLY A 91 0.56 12.38 5.14
C GLY A 91 1.09 11.44 4.06
N SER A 92 2.40 11.40 3.83
CA SER A 92 3.00 10.58 2.78
C SER A 92 3.29 9.16 3.27
N MET A 93 2.91 8.18 2.45
CA MET A 93 3.17 6.76 2.72
C MET A 93 4.60 6.37 2.32
N SER A 94 5.27 5.58 3.17
CA SER A 94 6.61 5.03 2.90
C SER A 94 6.84 3.68 3.56
N ARG A 95 7.91 2.97 3.17
CA ARG A 95 8.41 1.75 3.82
C ARG A 95 7.35 0.65 3.94
N VAL A 96 6.78 0.28 2.79
CA VAL A 96 5.60 -0.59 2.72
C VAL A 96 6.03 -2.06 2.77
N GLN A 97 5.69 -2.73 3.85
CA GLN A 97 5.78 -4.18 4.02
C GLN A 97 4.48 -4.85 3.58
N VAL A 98 4.59 -6.01 2.93
CA VAL A 98 3.47 -6.87 2.55
C VAL A 98 3.46 -8.11 3.44
N LEU A 99 2.30 -8.44 4.00
CA LEU A 99 2.06 -9.67 4.74
C LEU A 99 0.93 -10.42 4.04
N GLN A 100 1.17 -11.68 3.68
CA GLN A 100 0.25 -12.50 2.90
C GLN A 100 -0.01 -13.82 3.62
N THR A 101 -1.30 -14.15 3.80
CA THR A 101 -1.70 -15.43 4.38
C THR A 101 -2.86 -16.06 3.63
N ASP A 102 -3.00 -17.37 3.70
CA ASP A 102 -4.22 -18.08 3.27
C ASP A 102 -5.37 -17.86 4.28
N GLU A 103 -6.52 -18.49 4.06
CA GLU A 103 -7.68 -18.42 4.96
C GLU A 103 -7.44 -19.06 6.33
N ASN A 104 -6.39 -19.90 6.46
CA ASN A 104 -5.96 -20.52 7.71
C ASN A 104 -4.81 -19.76 8.38
N TYR A 105 -4.52 -18.53 7.93
CA TYR A 105 -3.44 -17.67 8.43
C TYR A 105 -2.03 -18.25 8.25
N LYS A 106 -1.85 -19.21 7.33
CA LYS A 106 -0.52 -19.69 6.93
C LYS A 106 0.06 -18.77 5.88
N THR A 107 1.36 -18.52 5.95
CA THR A 107 2.08 -17.73 4.92
C THR A 107 1.81 -18.29 3.54
N THR A 108 1.45 -17.41 2.61
CA THR A 108 1.21 -17.73 1.20
C THR A 108 1.68 -16.58 0.32
N HIS A 109 1.68 -16.75 -0.99
CA HIS A 109 1.94 -15.66 -1.93
C HIS A 109 0.83 -15.61 -2.99
N PHE A 110 0.19 -14.46 -3.09
CA PHE A 110 -0.75 -14.17 -4.17
C PHE A 110 0.03 -13.78 -5.44
N PRO A 111 -0.61 -13.85 -6.62
CA PRO A 111 -0.01 -13.37 -7.85
C PRO A 111 0.48 -11.93 -7.71
N LYS A 112 1.73 -11.66 -8.08
CA LYS A 112 2.40 -10.37 -7.90
C LYS A 112 1.61 -9.20 -8.49
N GLU A 113 1.00 -9.40 -9.66
CA GLU A 113 0.19 -8.38 -10.34
C GLU A 113 -1.02 -7.97 -9.50
N TYR A 114 -1.67 -8.93 -8.84
CA TYR A 114 -2.82 -8.68 -7.96
C TYR A 114 -2.40 -7.88 -6.71
N VAL A 115 -1.30 -8.28 -6.07
CA VAL A 115 -0.70 -7.55 -4.94
C VAL A 115 -0.34 -6.13 -5.36
N ASN A 116 0.21 -5.96 -6.56
CA ASN A 116 0.54 -4.65 -7.11
C ASN A 116 -0.71 -3.78 -7.35
N SER A 117 -1.79 -4.33 -7.90
CA SER A 117 -3.05 -3.58 -8.09
C SER A 117 -3.65 -3.10 -6.77
N LEU A 118 -3.61 -3.92 -5.73
CA LEU A 118 -4.01 -3.51 -4.38
C LEU A 118 -3.10 -2.42 -3.81
N TYR A 119 -1.78 -2.55 -4.00
CA TYR A 119 -0.82 -1.54 -3.57
C TYR A 119 -1.04 -0.20 -4.29
N LEU A 120 -1.34 -0.22 -5.59
CA LEU A 120 -1.68 0.98 -6.35
C LEU A 120 -2.92 1.67 -5.79
N PHE A 121 -3.94 0.92 -5.38
CA PHE A 121 -5.10 1.46 -4.68
C PHE A 121 -4.72 2.06 -3.32
N VAL A 122 -3.90 1.38 -2.50
CA VAL A 122 -3.47 1.94 -1.21
C VAL A 122 -2.71 3.27 -1.39
N LYS A 123 -1.94 3.42 -2.47
CA LYS A 123 -1.26 4.69 -2.81
C LYS A 123 -2.22 5.83 -3.17
N THR A 124 -3.47 5.56 -3.54
CA THR A 124 -4.46 6.62 -3.79
C THR A 124 -5.10 7.15 -2.51
N LEU A 125 -4.81 6.55 -1.35
CA LEU A 125 -5.32 6.98 -0.06
C LEU A 125 -4.47 8.14 0.47
N ASP A 126 -4.99 9.36 0.40
CA ASP A 126 -4.28 10.60 0.70
C ASP A 126 -4.84 11.39 1.91
N LYS A 127 -5.91 10.90 2.53
CA LYS A 127 -6.60 11.56 3.65
C LYS A 127 -6.05 11.18 5.02
N TRP A 128 -4.77 10.83 5.10
CA TRP A 128 -4.16 10.41 6.36
C TRP A 128 -4.07 11.57 7.35
N PRO A 129 -4.41 11.37 8.64
CA PRO A 129 -4.23 12.40 9.66
C PRO A 129 -2.78 12.88 9.78
N THR A 130 -2.57 14.19 9.85
CA THR A 130 -1.26 14.85 9.94
C THR A 130 -1.18 15.76 11.17
N GLN A 131 -0.04 16.42 11.37
CA GLN A 131 0.17 17.37 12.48
C GLN A 131 -0.06 16.76 13.87
N LEU A 132 0.18 15.46 13.99
CA LEU A 132 -0.01 14.72 15.22
C LEU A 132 1.11 14.99 16.22
N GLN A 133 0.76 14.83 17.49
CA GLN A 133 1.69 14.94 18.61
C GLN A 133 1.39 13.87 19.66
N ILE A 134 2.43 13.40 20.33
CA ILE A 134 2.31 12.50 21.48
C ILE A 134 3.33 12.94 22.53
N GLN A 135 2.86 13.14 23.76
CA GLN A 135 3.68 13.71 24.83
C GLN A 135 4.34 15.03 24.37
N ASN A 136 5.68 15.08 24.33
CA ASN A 136 6.46 16.26 23.91
C ASN A 136 6.96 16.19 22.46
N ILE A 137 6.57 15.17 21.69
CA ILE A 137 7.02 14.97 20.32
C ILE A 137 5.95 15.50 19.36
N LYS A 138 6.33 16.48 18.53
CA LYS A 138 5.49 17.05 17.45
C LYS A 138 5.85 16.45 16.11
N ASN A 139 4.99 16.62 15.11
CA ASN A 139 5.22 16.16 13.73
C ASN A 139 5.60 14.68 13.67
N ILE A 140 4.88 13.85 14.44
CA ILE A 140 5.18 12.42 14.49
C ILE A 140 4.81 11.75 13.16
N ASN A 141 5.59 10.73 12.81
CA ASN A 141 5.21 9.72 11.85
C ASN A 141 4.61 8.54 12.63
N TYR A 142 3.77 7.75 11.98
CA TYR A 142 3.14 6.59 12.61
C TYR A 142 2.99 5.42 11.64
N ILE A 143 2.87 4.23 12.20
CA ILE A 143 2.66 2.99 11.48
C ILE A 143 1.15 2.78 11.32
N ALA A 144 0.73 2.56 10.08
CA ALA A 144 -0.62 2.18 9.72
C ALA A 144 -0.60 0.88 8.91
N PHE A 145 -1.77 0.28 8.73
CA PHE A 145 -1.92 -0.86 7.86
C PHE A 145 -3.29 -0.87 7.19
N ILE A 146 -3.36 -1.44 5.99
CA ILE A 146 -4.61 -1.78 5.31
C ILE A 146 -4.59 -3.28 5.04
N SER A 147 -5.58 -4.01 5.54
CA SER A 147 -5.74 -5.45 5.28
C SER A 147 -6.93 -5.71 4.37
N PHE A 148 -6.70 -6.44 3.29
CA PHE A 148 -7.72 -6.92 2.37
C PHE A 148 -7.99 -8.39 2.66
N LYS A 149 -9.26 -8.73 2.90
CA LYS A 149 -9.72 -10.11 2.87
C LYS A 149 -10.12 -10.45 1.44
N ILE A 150 -9.48 -11.45 0.87
CA ILE A 150 -9.73 -11.93 -0.48
C ILE A 150 -10.53 -13.24 -0.39
N LYS A 151 -11.62 -13.33 -1.16
CA LYS A 151 -12.42 -14.53 -1.28
C LYS A 151 -12.70 -14.80 -2.75
N ASN A 152 -12.22 -15.93 -3.26
CA ASN A 152 -12.33 -16.32 -4.66
C ASN A 152 -11.90 -15.19 -5.61
N GLY A 153 -10.74 -14.59 -5.29
CA GLY A 153 -10.14 -13.46 -6.01
C GLY A 153 -10.84 -12.11 -5.92
N GLN A 154 -11.92 -11.99 -5.16
CA GLN A 154 -12.59 -10.72 -4.90
C GLN A 154 -12.21 -10.17 -3.54
N VAL A 155 -12.09 -8.85 -3.43
CA VAL A 155 -11.98 -8.20 -2.11
C VAL A 155 -13.33 -8.32 -1.42
N ASP A 156 -13.41 -9.19 -0.42
CA ASP A 156 -14.60 -9.46 0.40
C ASP A 156 -14.75 -8.39 1.50
N ASN A 157 -13.64 -7.96 2.09
CA ASN A 157 -13.62 -6.96 3.16
C ASN A 157 -12.30 -6.18 3.17
N ILE A 158 -12.30 -5.00 3.81
CA ILE A 158 -11.13 -4.16 4.04
C ILE A 158 -11.08 -3.65 5.49
N ILE A 159 -9.92 -3.71 6.10
CA ILE A 159 -9.68 -3.29 7.50
C ILE A 159 -8.60 -2.20 7.49
N PRO A 160 -8.98 -0.92 7.71
CA PRO A 160 -8.08 0.21 7.89
C PRO A 160 -7.79 0.55 9.36
#